data_AF-A0A528A5M6-F1
#
_entry.id   AF-A0A528A5M6-F1
#
_cell.length_a   1.000
_cell.length_b   1.000
_cell.length_c   1.000
_cell.angle_alpha   90.00
_cell.angle_beta   90.00
_cell.angle_gamma   90.00
#
_symmetry.space_group_name_H-M   'P 1'
#
loop_
_entity.id
_entity.type
_entity.pdbx_description
1 polymer ?
#
loop_
_entity_poly.entity_id
_entity_poly.type
_entity_poly.pdbx_seq_one_letter_code
_entity_poly.pdbx_strand_id
1 'polypeptide(L)'
;MSLPSRPSGKPRLISNYPRSWTRQYLEKRYEKLDPVVLRARNGGCPFQWGSNLCRAKMSPAQQQLFDEAAQFSIRCGLTIPIVDLRGRIAAVTFAADEPRPVFLRVAERYGQALQLMATCFHRCVRRKLPGDRTVDGILLTSREYECLRWAARGNSAWVTGRILG
;
A
#
# COMPACT_ATOMS: atom_id res chain seq x y z
N MET A 1 -2.28 -0.81 2.82
CA MET A 1 -1.18 0.13 3.16
C MET A 1 -0.62 0.75 1.89
N SER A 2 -0.33 2.05 1.88
CA SER A 2 0.49 2.71 0.85
C SER A 2 1.86 3.00 1.43
N LEU A 3 2.89 2.69 0.66
CA LEU A 3 4.26 3.00 1.02
C LEU A 3 4.65 4.39 0.50
N PRO A 4 5.53 5.11 1.21
CA PRO A 4 6.06 6.37 0.74
C PRO A 4 7.07 6.14 -0.39
N SER A 5 7.13 7.07 -1.36
CA SER A 5 8.17 7.04 -2.39
C SER A 5 9.55 7.40 -1.86
N ARG A 6 9.61 8.12 -0.73
CA ARG A 6 10.85 8.55 -0.07
C ARG A 6 11.17 7.66 1.15
N PRO A 7 12.45 7.35 1.42
CA PRO A 7 12.86 6.50 2.56
C PRO A 7 12.46 7.02 3.95
N SER A 8 12.30 8.34 4.07
CA SER A 8 11.92 9.05 5.30
C SER A 8 10.41 9.29 5.44
N GLY A 9 9.61 8.95 4.42
CA GLY A 9 8.17 9.14 4.48
C GLY A 9 7.50 8.16 5.46
N LYS A 10 6.33 8.54 5.97
CA LYS A 10 5.49 7.64 6.78
C LYS A 10 4.56 6.84 5.85
N PRO A 11 4.40 5.53 6.05
CA PRO A 11 3.39 4.76 5.34
C PRO A 11 1.99 5.26 5.70
N ARG A 12 1.06 5.20 4.74
CA ARG A 12 -0.36 5.45 5.00
C ARG A 12 -1.07 4.12 5.16
N LEU A 13 -1.63 3.88 6.34
CA LEU A 13 -2.34 2.65 6.68
C LEU A 13 -3.84 2.95 6.81
N ILE A 14 -4.64 2.19 6.05
CA ILE A 14 -6.09 2.06 6.24
C ILE A 14 -6.27 0.58 6.56
N SER A 15 -6.82 0.28 7.74
CA SER A 15 -6.97 -1.08 8.22
C SER A 15 -8.12 -1.17 9.22
N ASN A 16 -8.74 -2.34 9.26
CA ASN A 16 -9.68 -2.76 10.30
C ASN A 16 -9.02 -3.62 11.39
N TYR A 17 -7.69 -3.78 11.36
CA TYR A 17 -6.95 -4.40 12.46
C TYR A 17 -7.17 -3.66 13.79
N PRO A 18 -6.98 -4.34 14.93
CA PRO A 18 -7.02 -3.71 16.23
C PRO A 18 -6.14 -2.45 16.27
N ARG A 19 -6.69 -1.34 16.81
CA ARG A 19 -5.99 -0.05 16.82
C ARG A 19 -4.65 -0.14 17.55
N SER A 20 -4.59 -0.89 18.66
CA SER A 20 -3.37 -1.19 19.41
C SER A 20 -2.28 -1.78 18.51
N TRP A 21 -2.61 -2.80 17.73
CA TRP A 21 -1.69 -3.39 16.77
C TRP A 21 -1.23 -2.40 15.70
N THR A 22 -2.15 -1.68 15.06
CA THR A 22 -1.77 -0.71 14.01
C THR A 22 -0.87 0.41 14.53
N ARG A 23 -1.08 0.85 15.77
CA ARG A 23 -0.24 1.86 16.44
C ARG A 23 1.16 1.31 16.68
N GLN A 24 1.26 0.15 17.33
CA GLN A 24 2.53 -0.54 17.59
C GLN A 24 3.31 -0.81 16.30
N TYR A 25 2.62 -1.27 15.25
CA TYR A 25 3.22 -1.53 13.95
C TYR A 25 3.88 -0.28 13.35
N LEU A 26 3.21 0.87 13.41
CA LEU A 26 3.73 2.13 12.89
C LEU A 26 4.82 2.74 13.78
N GLU A 27 4.69 2.63 15.11
CA GLU A 27 5.68 3.12 16.07
C GLU A 27 7.02 2.36 15.94
N LYS A 28 6.96 1.03 15.83
CA LYS A 28 8.13 0.17 15.64
C LYS A 28 8.65 0.14 14.19
N ARG A 29 8.02 0.89 13.27
CA ARG A 29 8.35 0.95 11.84
C ARG A 29 8.42 -0.42 11.17
N TYR A 30 7.45 -1.29 11.49
CA TYR A 30 7.43 -2.65 11.01
C TYR A 30 7.27 -2.77 9.49
N GLU A 31 6.83 -1.72 8.78
CA GLU A 31 6.80 -1.69 7.31
C GLU A 31 8.17 -1.86 6.64
N LYS A 32 9.26 -1.68 7.40
CA LYS A 32 10.64 -1.87 6.93
C LYS A 32 11.14 -3.30 7.13
N LEU A 33 10.56 -4.02 8.07
CA LEU A 33 10.97 -5.38 8.46
C LEU A 33 10.04 -6.45 7.90
N ASP A 34 8.75 -6.11 7.76
CA ASP A 34 7.67 -6.99 7.38
C ASP A 34 7.94 -7.65 6.01
N PRO A 35 8.19 -8.98 5.98
CA PRO A 35 8.45 -9.71 4.75
C PRO A 35 7.30 -9.64 3.74
N VAL A 36 6.06 -9.50 4.20
CA VAL A 36 4.88 -9.35 3.34
C VAL A 36 4.96 -7.99 2.61
N VAL A 37 5.30 -6.93 3.34
CA VAL A 37 5.48 -5.59 2.75
C VAL A 37 6.70 -5.55 1.82
N LEU A 38 7.82 -6.14 2.24
CA LEU A 38 9.04 -6.20 1.43
C LEU A 38 8.80 -6.96 0.12
N ARG A 39 8.10 -8.10 0.18
CA ARG A 39 7.71 -8.84 -1.03
C ARG A 39 6.77 -8.02 -1.91
N ALA A 40 5.76 -7.37 -1.33
CA ALA A 40 4.82 -6.54 -2.08
C ALA A 40 5.49 -5.34 -2.77
N ARG A 41 6.63 -4.84 -2.25
CA ARG A 41 7.42 -3.79 -2.90
C ARG A 41 8.00 -4.20 -4.23
N ASN A 42 8.31 -5.47 -4.40
CA ASN A 42 8.83 -5.99 -5.66
C ASN A 42 7.72 -6.20 -6.69
N GLY A 43 6.47 -5.82 -6.38
CA GLY A 43 5.32 -5.98 -7.26
C GLY A 43 4.92 -7.44 -7.43
N GLY A 44 4.41 -7.77 -8.62
CA GLY A 44 4.05 -9.13 -9.01
C GLY A 44 2.59 -9.50 -8.75
N CYS A 45 2.34 -10.81 -8.72
CA CYS A 45 1.00 -11.37 -8.54
C CYS A 45 0.56 -11.37 -7.06
N PRO A 46 -0.75 -11.45 -6.78
CA PRO A 46 -1.25 -11.76 -5.44
C PRO A 46 -0.53 -12.97 -4.84
N PHE A 47 -0.20 -12.91 -3.56
CA PHE A 47 0.52 -13.99 -2.88
C PHE A 47 -0.02 -14.25 -1.49
N GLN A 48 0.01 -15.52 -1.10
CA GLN A 48 -0.40 -15.98 0.22
C GLN A 48 0.81 -16.04 1.17
N TRP A 49 0.55 -15.83 2.45
CA TRP A 49 1.54 -15.89 3.53
C TRP A 49 0.91 -16.49 4.79
N GLY A 50 1.73 -16.94 5.74
CA GLY A 50 1.32 -17.76 6.89
C GLY A 50 2.10 -19.08 6.89
N SER A 51 1.46 -20.20 6.54
CA SER A 51 2.09 -21.53 6.42
C SER A 51 3.34 -21.55 5.51
N ASN A 52 3.36 -20.67 4.50
CA ASN A 52 4.40 -20.62 3.47
C ASN A 52 5.61 -19.78 3.90
N LEU A 53 5.48 -19.06 5.03
CA LEU A 53 6.55 -18.25 5.58
C LEU A 53 7.52 -19.16 6.34
N CYS A 54 8.63 -19.49 5.68
CA CYS A 54 9.67 -20.32 6.29
C CYS A 54 10.32 -19.55 7.45
N ARG A 55 9.91 -19.84 8.68
CA ARG A 55 10.40 -19.16 9.91
C ARG A 55 11.93 -19.23 10.04
N ALA A 56 12.53 -20.33 9.57
CA ALA A 56 13.98 -20.52 9.55
C ALA A 56 14.73 -19.52 8.65
N LYS A 57 14.07 -18.90 7.68
CA LYS A 57 14.65 -17.87 6.79
C LYS A 57 14.42 -16.44 7.29
N MET A 58 13.72 -16.27 8.40
CA MET A 58 13.42 -14.96 8.99
C MET A 58 14.46 -14.55 10.01
N SER A 59 14.75 -13.25 10.06
CA SER A 59 15.54 -12.69 11.16
C SER A 59 14.75 -12.76 12.49
N PRO A 60 15.42 -12.73 13.65
CA PRO A 60 14.73 -12.71 14.95
C PRO A 60 13.70 -11.57 15.06
N ALA A 61 14.00 -10.40 14.50
CA ALA A 61 13.08 -9.26 14.48
C ALA A 61 11.84 -9.51 13.61
N GLN A 62 11.98 -10.24 12.49
CA GLN A 62 10.86 -10.65 11.66
C GLN A 62 10.01 -11.72 12.35
N GLN A 63 10.62 -12.66 13.07
CA GLN A 63 9.88 -13.65 13.85
C GLN A 63 9.07 -12.97 14.96
N GLN A 64 9.70 -12.06 15.71
CA GLN A 64 9.03 -11.27 16.75
C GLN A 64 7.84 -10.47 16.20
N LEU A 65 7.97 -9.85 15.02
CA LEU A 65 6.86 -9.18 14.35
C LEU A 65 5.64 -10.11 14.20
N PHE A 66 5.83 -11.32 13.68
CA PHE A 66 4.74 -12.26 13.46
C PHE A 66 4.18 -12.83 14.78
N ASP A 67 5.03 -13.01 15.78
CA ASP A 67 4.60 -13.47 17.11
C ASP A 67 3.73 -12.42 17.80
N GLU A 68 4.09 -11.14 17.70
CA GLU A 68 3.27 -10.03 18.19
C GLU A 68 1.97 -9.91 17.38
N ALA A 69 2.03 -10.05 16.04
CA ALA A 69 0.85 -10.02 15.18
C ALA A 69 -0.14 -11.16 15.51
N ALA A 70 0.37 -12.34 15.85
CA ALA A 70 -0.42 -13.52 16.18
C ALA A 70 -1.28 -13.35 17.44
N GLN A 71 -0.89 -12.47 18.37
CA GLN A 71 -1.69 -12.09 19.55
C GLN A 71 -2.95 -11.30 19.16
N PHE A 72 -2.98 -10.74 17.95
CA PHE A 72 -4.10 -10.02 17.38
C PHE A 72 -4.83 -10.83 16.28
N SER A 73 -4.66 -12.16 16.27
CA SER A 73 -5.26 -13.07 15.27
C SER A 73 -4.84 -12.76 13.82
N ILE A 74 -3.62 -12.22 13.62
CA ILE A 74 -3.04 -11.95 12.31
C ILE A 74 -1.91 -12.94 12.08
N ARG A 75 -2.23 -14.12 11.51
CA ARG A 75 -1.27 -15.23 11.36
C ARG A 75 -1.04 -15.64 9.92
N CYS A 76 -2.05 -15.48 9.08
CA CYS A 76 -1.96 -15.77 7.65
C CYS A 76 -2.76 -14.76 6.83
N GLY A 77 -2.58 -14.78 5.52
CA GLY A 77 -3.35 -13.90 4.65
C GLY A 77 -2.98 -13.96 3.18
N LEU A 78 -3.66 -13.11 2.43
CA LEU A 78 -3.46 -12.85 1.01
C LEU A 78 -3.10 -11.38 0.87
N THR A 79 -1.98 -11.10 0.20
CA THR A 79 -1.57 -9.75 -0.11
C THR A 79 -1.56 -9.53 -1.61
N ILE A 80 -2.16 -8.43 -2.02
CA ILE A 80 -2.27 -7.97 -3.39
C ILE A 80 -1.39 -6.72 -3.52
N PRO A 81 -0.23 -6.83 -4.17
CA PRO A 81 0.60 -5.67 -4.47
C PRO A 81 -0.07 -4.82 -5.55
N ILE A 82 0.06 -3.50 -5.42
CA ILE A 82 -0.47 -2.51 -6.35
C ILE A 82 0.66 -1.54 -6.66
N VAL A 83 1.03 -1.45 -7.94
CA VAL A 83 1.93 -0.40 -8.45
C VAL A 83 1.07 0.57 -9.24
N ASP A 84 1.03 1.83 -8.81
CA ASP A 84 0.30 2.86 -9.53
C ASP A 84 1.09 3.44 -10.70
N LEU A 85 0.41 4.23 -11.55
CA LEU A 85 1.02 4.85 -12.74
C LEU A 85 2.18 5.82 -12.43
N ARG A 86 2.38 6.20 -11.17
CA ARG A 86 3.50 7.04 -10.72
C ARG A 86 4.60 6.21 -10.06
N GLY A 87 4.60 4.89 -10.25
CA GLY A 87 5.55 3.97 -9.63
C GLY A 87 5.41 3.84 -8.11
N ARG A 88 4.31 4.34 -7.53
CA ARG A 88 4.10 4.25 -6.08
C ARG A 88 3.54 2.88 -5.73
N ILE A 89 4.05 2.34 -4.64
CA ILE A 89 3.73 0.99 -4.19
C ILE A 89 2.66 1.07 -3.10
N ALA A 90 1.62 0.26 -3.24
CA ALA A 90 0.67 -0.05 -2.20
C ALA A 90 0.43 -1.56 -2.13
N ALA A 91 -0.17 -1.99 -1.03
CA ALA A 91 -0.59 -3.36 -0.82
C ALA A 91 -1.97 -3.37 -0.15
N VAL A 92 -2.84 -4.25 -0.61
CA VAL A 92 -4.08 -4.60 0.09
C VAL A 92 -3.89 -6.00 0.67
N THR A 93 -4.12 -6.15 1.96
CA THR A 93 -3.93 -7.41 2.67
C THR A 93 -5.24 -7.83 3.31
N PHE A 94 -5.63 -9.09 3.07
CA PHE A 94 -6.69 -9.79 3.76
C PHE A 94 -6.02 -10.77 4.71
N ALA A 95 -6.14 -10.56 6.02
CA ALA A 95 -5.56 -11.47 7.01
C ALA A 95 -6.63 -12.26 7.77
N ALA A 96 -6.20 -13.41 8.27
CA ALA A 96 -6.97 -14.33 9.07
C ALA A 96 -6.11 -14.97 10.16
N ASP A 97 -6.79 -15.50 11.18
CA ASP A 97 -6.16 -16.20 12.30
C ASP A 97 -5.67 -17.60 11.90
N GLU A 98 -6.39 -18.27 11.01
CA GLU A 98 -6.06 -19.63 10.58
C GLU A 98 -6.08 -19.73 9.06
N PRO A 99 -5.17 -20.52 8.47
CA PRO A 99 -5.17 -20.82 7.04
C PRO A 99 -6.29 -21.80 6.72
N ARG A 100 -7.54 -21.35 6.89
CA ARG A 100 -8.70 -22.20 6.64
C ARG A 100 -8.74 -22.56 5.15
N PRO A 101 -9.05 -23.81 4.78
CA PRO A 101 -9.19 -24.22 3.38
C PRO A 101 -10.16 -23.35 2.58
N VAL A 102 -11.16 -22.77 3.24
CA VAL A 102 -12.09 -21.81 2.63
C VAL A 102 -11.37 -20.54 2.18
N PHE A 103 -10.46 -19.99 2.99
CA PHE A 103 -9.69 -18.79 2.65
C PHE A 103 -8.82 -19.03 1.41
N LEU A 104 -8.11 -20.16 1.38
CA LEU A 104 -7.26 -20.55 0.26
C LEU A 104 -8.07 -20.71 -1.04
N ARG A 105 -9.20 -21.43 -0.97
CA ARG A 105 -10.10 -21.61 -2.13
C ARG A 105 -10.68 -20.30 -2.64
N VAL A 106 -11.05 -19.37 -1.76
CA VAL A 106 -11.55 -18.05 -2.15
C VAL A 106 -10.43 -17.24 -2.82
N ALA A 107 -9.23 -17.25 -2.25
CA ALA A 107 -8.07 -16.54 -2.81
C ALA A 107 -7.72 -17.03 -4.22
N GLU A 108 -7.77 -18.35 -4.46
CA GLU A 108 -7.53 -18.94 -5.78
C GLU A 108 -8.68 -18.67 -6.74
N ARG A 109 -9.93 -18.94 -6.34
CA ARG A 109 -11.11 -18.82 -7.20
C ARG A 109 -11.39 -17.38 -7.61
N TYR A 110 -11.16 -16.42 -6.73
CA TYR A 110 -11.51 -15.01 -6.93
C TYR A 110 -10.30 -14.10 -7.03
N GLY A 111 -9.10 -14.63 -7.24
CA GLY A 111 -7.86 -13.84 -7.24
C GLY A 111 -7.87 -12.62 -8.17
N GLN A 112 -8.36 -12.78 -9.41
CA GLN A 112 -8.49 -11.68 -10.37
C GLN A 112 -9.51 -10.63 -9.92
N ALA A 113 -10.67 -11.06 -9.43
CA ALA A 113 -11.69 -10.16 -8.92
C ALA A 113 -11.20 -9.38 -7.68
N LEU A 114 -10.52 -10.06 -6.75
CA LEU A 114 -9.90 -9.44 -5.58
C LEU A 114 -8.83 -8.41 -6.00
N GLN A 115 -8.02 -8.71 -7.03
CA GLN A 115 -7.02 -7.79 -7.55
C GLN A 115 -7.66 -6.55 -8.19
N LEU A 116 -8.72 -6.72 -8.96
CA LEU A 116 -9.48 -5.61 -9.53
C LEU A 116 -10.09 -4.74 -8.43
N MET A 117 -10.75 -5.35 -7.44
CA MET A 117 -11.33 -4.62 -6.31
C MET A 117 -10.27 -3.86 -5.51
N ALA A 118 -9.13 -4.48 -5.20
CA ALA A 118 -8.02 -3.84 -4.52
C ALA A 118 -7.50 -2.62 -5.30
N THR A 119 -7.39 -2.75 -6.63
CA THR A 119 -6.92 -1.68 -7.53
C THR A 119 -7.92 -0.53 -7.59
N CYS A 120 -9.21 -0.83 -7.75
CA CYS A 120 -10.30 0.16 -7.73
C CYS A 120 -10.35 0.89 -6.39
N PHE A 121 -10.30 0.16 -5.28
CA PHE A 121 -10.24 0.73 -3.94
C PHE A 121 -9.05 1.68 -3.77
N HIS A 122 -7.85 1.26 -4.18
CA HIS A 122 -6.65 2.09 -4.12
C HIS A 122 -6.83 3.40 -4.92
N ARG A 123 -7.34 3.31 -6.16
CA ARG A 123 -7.61 4.49 -7.00
C ARG A 123 -8.62 5.43 -6.36
N CYS A 124 -9.72 4.91 -5.81
CA CYS A 124 -10.74 5.71 -5.13
C CYS A 124 -10.18 6.44 -3.91
N VAL A 125 -9.43 5.74 -3.05
CA VAL A 125 -8.77 6.35 -1.88
C VAL A 125 -7.77 7.43 -2.33
N ARG A 126 -6.93 7.14 -3.33
CA ARG A 126 -5.94 8.10 -3.84
C ARG A 126 -6.55 9.39 -4.37
N ARG A 127 -7.73 9.34 -4.99
CA ARG A 127 -8.45 10.54 -5.46
C ARG A 127 -8.96 11.40 -4.31
N LYS A 128 -9.30 10.80 -3.17
CA LYS A 128 -9.80 11.51 -1.98
C LYS A 128 -8.69 12.04 -1.08
N LEU A 129 -7.50 11.45 -1.14
CA LEU A 129 -6.35 11.97 -0.42
C LEU A 129 -5.85 13.26 -1.08
N PRO A 130 -5.38 14.25 -0.31
CA PRO A 130 -4.76 15.44 -0.88
C PRO A 130 -3.67 14.98 -1.85
N GLY A 131 -3.74 15.46 -3.08
CA GLY A 131 -2.73 15.17 -4.09
C GLY A 131 -1.36 15.56 -3.54
N ASP A 132 -0.40 14.65 -3.67
CA ASP A 132 0.99 15.01 -3.46
C ASP A 132 1.34 16.04 -4.54
N ARG A 133 1.35 17.33 -4.16
CA ARG A 133 1.77 18.46 -5.02
C ARG A 133 3.29 18.51 -5.16
N THR A 134 3.97 17.51 -4.62
CA THR A 134 5.40 17.34 -4.78
C THR A 134 5.70 16.79 -6.18
N VAL A 135 6.48 17.52 -6.95
CA VAL A 135 7.02 17.11 -8.25
C VAL A 135 8.54 17.19 -8.15
N ASP A 136 9.24 16.09 -8.48
CA ASP A 136 10.69 15.95 -8.32
C ASP A 136 11.23 16.38 -6.96
N GLY A 137 10.38 16.20 -5.95
CA GLY A 137 10.73 16.52 -4.58
C GLY A 137 10.50 17.96 -4.13
N ILE A 138 10.01 18.81 -5.02
CA ILE A 138 9.65 20.21 -4.77
C ILE A 138 8.14 20.27 -4.50
N LEU A 139 7.76 20.80 -3.34
CA LEU A 139 6.35 21.01 -3.00
C LEU A 139 5.84 22.27 -3.74
N LEU A 140 4.93 22.06 -4.69
CA LEU A 140 4.29 23.16 -5.41
C LEU A 140 3.12 23.75 -4.62
N THR A 141 2.94 25.06 -4.76
CA THR A 141 1.71 25.75 -4.35
C THR A 141 0.51 25.18 -5.13
N SER A 142 -0.71 25.45 -4.64
CA SER A 142 -1.94 25.06 -5.35
C SER A 142 -1.94 25.57 -6.79
N ARG A 143 -1.49 26.81 -7.00
CA ARG A 143 -1.53 27.50 -8.29
C ARG A 143 -0.46 26.99 -9.25
N GLU A 144 0.78 26.78 -8.77
CA GLU A 144 1.85 26.18 -9.58
C GLU A 144 1.47 24.77 -10.05
N TYR A 145 0.87 23.96 -9.17
CA TYR A 145 0.42 22.61 -9.52
C TYR A 145 -0.71 22.63 -10.56
N GLU A 146 -1.59 23.63 -10.53
CA GLU A 146 -2.62 23.86 -11.54
C GLU A 146 -2.05 24.24 -12.89
N CYS A 147 -1.16 25.24 -12.93
CA CYS A 147 -0.48 25.64 -14.15
C CYS A 147 0.27 24.45 -14.78
N LEU A 148 1.00 23.68 -13.97
CA LEU A 148 1.76 22.53 -14.44
C LEU A 148 0.84 21.41 -14.97
N ARG A 149 -0.32 21.17 -14.36
CA ARG A 149 -1.31 20.21 -14.87
C ARG A 149 -1.83 20.57 -16.26
N TRP A 150 -2.05 21.86 -16.54
CA TRP A 150 -2.51 22.32 -17.85
C TRP A 150 -1.41 22.29 -18.90
N ALA A 151 -0.20 22.69 -18.53
CA ALA A 151 0.98 22.58 -19.38
C ALA A 151 1.26 21.12 -19.78
N ALA A 152 1.17 20.17 -18.84
CA ALA A 152 1.33 18.73 -19.10
C ALA A 152 0.26 18.14 -20.04
N ARG A 153 -0.88 18.83 -20.21
CA ARG A 153 -1.92 18.48 -21.19
C ARG A 153 -1.72 19.17 -22.55
N GLY A 154 -0.63 19.92 -22.73
CA GLY A 154 -0.31 20.63 -23.96
C GLY A 154 -0.94 22.03 -24.08
N ASN A 155 -1.49 22.60 -23.00
CA ASN A 155 -2.06 23.95 -23.07
C ASN A 155 -0.97 25.01 -22.99
N SER A 156 -1.10 26.08 -23.79
CA SER A 156 -0.22 27.23 -23.71
C SER A 156 -0.42 28.01 -22.42
N ALA A 157 0.55 28.84 -22.04
CA ALA A 157 0.45 29.72 -20.87
C ALA A 157 -0.78 30.65 -20.97
N TRP A 158 -1.08 31.15 -22.17
CA TRP A 158 -2.25 32.00 -22.41
C TRP A 158 -3.58 31.27 -22.19
N VAL A 159 -3.74 30.05 -22.73
CA VAL A 159 -4.94 29.23 -22.51
C VAL A 159 -5.09 28.88 -21.03
N THR A 160 -3.98 28.51 -20.38
CA THR A 160 -3.95 28.17 -18.96
C THR A 160 -4.38 29.35 -18.10
N GLY A 161 -3.92 30.57 -18.40
CA GLY A 161 -4.34 31.79 -17.71
C GLY A 161 -5.86 32.02 -17.83
N ARG A 162 -6.42 31.87 -19.04
CA ARG A 162 -7.87 32.00 -19.26
C ARG A 162 -8.69 30.95 -18.50
N ILE A 163 -8.18 29.72 -18.37
CA ILE A 163 -8.88 28.65 -17.64
C ILE A 163 -8.86 28.92 -16.13
N LEU A 164 -7.75 29.42 -15.61
CA LEU A 164 -7.51 29.53 -14.17
C LEU A 164 -7.98 30.85 -13.54
N GLY A 165 -8.26 31.88 -14.35
CA GLY A 165 -8.69 33.21 -13.89
C GLY A 165 -7.53 34.04 -13.40
#